data_AF-A0A1I6GNH4-F1
#
_entry.id   AF-A0A1I6GNH4-F1
#
_cell.length_a   1.000
_cell.length_b   1.000
_cell.length_c   1.000
_cell.angle_alpha   90.00
_cell.angle_beta   90.00
_cell.angle_gamma   90.00
#
_symmetry.space_group_name_H-M   'P 1'
#
loop_
_entity.id
_entity.type
_entity.pdbx_description
1 polymer ?
#
loop_
_entity_poly.entity_id
_entity_poly.type
_entity_poly.pdbx_seq_one_letter_code
_entity_poly.pdbx_strand_id
1 'polypeptide(L)' 'MPLVSVPCPACHASTYLSLPDGHRFVTAEPGEGDDGRDDLTDETLTCEACGTEFPVRYGPARD' A
#
# COMPACT_ATOMS: atom_id res chain seq x y z
N MET A 1 -7.55 -3.91 -12.73
CA MET A 1 -6.77 -3.12 -11.75
C MET A 1 -7.72 -2.41 -10.79
N PRO A 2 -8.08 -3.05 -9.67
CA PRO A 2 -8.85 -2.42 -8.60
C PRO A 2 -8.07 -1.25 -7.94
N LEU A 3 -8.82 -0.21 -7.52
CA LEU A 3 -8.30 0.88 -6.71
C LEU A 3 -8.62 0.63 -5.24
N VAL A 4 -7.60 0.71 -4.39
CA VAL A 4 -7.75 0.55 -2.93
C VAL A 4 -7.50 1.89 -2.26
N SER A 5 -8.42 2.30 -1.38
CA SER A 5 -8.25 3.49 -0.55
C SER A 5 -7.28 3.19 0.59
N VAL A 6 -6.13 3.85 0.59
CA VAL A 6 -5.10 3.75 1.62
C VAL A 6 -5.07 5.07 2.40
N PRO A 7 -5.17 5.06 3.74
CA PRO A 7 -5.04 6.27 4.53
C PRO A 7 -3.57 6.72 4.56
N CYS A 8 -3.33 8.01 4.29
CA CYS A 8 -2.01 8.60 4.42
C CYS A 8 -1.60 8.62 5.91
N PRO A 9 -0.41 8.11 6.28
CA PRO A 9 0.02 8.08 7.68
C PRO A 9 0.30 9.47 8.28
N ALA A 10 0.53 10.49 7.45
CA ALA A 10 0.85 11.84 7.91
C ALA A 10 -0.38 12.73 8.14
N CYS A 11 -1.36 12.69 7.23
CA CYS A 11 -2.52 13.58 7.27
C CYS A 11 -3.88 12.85 7.33
N HIS A 12 -3.87 11.51 7.33
CA HIS A 12 -5.07 10.65 7.32
C HIS A 12 -6.02 10.84 6.12
N ALA A 13 -5.63 11.64 5.12
CA ALA A 13 -6.36 11.73 3.87
C ALA A 13 -6.31 10.40 3.10
N SER A 14 -7.36 10.08 2.36
CA SER A 14 -7.40 8.89 1.51
C SER A 14 -6.57 9.11 0.25
N THR A 15 -5.58 8.27 0.01
CA THR A 15 -4.93 8.12 -1.29
C THR A 15 -5.39 6.82 -1.96
N TYR A 16 -5.25 6.72 -3.27
CA TYR A 16 -5.66 5.53 -4.01
C TYR A 16 -4.46 4.78 -4.58
N LEU A 17 -4.34 3.51 -4.18
CA LEU A 17 -3.37 2.57 -4.71
C LEU A 17 -4.00 1.75 -5.83
N SER A 18 -3.36 1.72 -6.99
CA SER A 18 -3.76 0.84 -8.09
C SER A 18 -3.12 -0.53 -7.90
N LEU A 19 -3.93 -1.56 -7.67
CA LEU A 19 -3.42 -2.92 -7.51
C LEU A 19 -3.61 -3.75 -8.77
N PRO A 20 -2.68 -4.68 -9.07
CA PRO A 20 -2.93 -5.73 -10.04
C PRO A 20 -4.13 -6.59 -9.61
N ASP A 21 -4.84 -7.17 -10.58
CA ASP A 21 -5.94 -8.07 -10.26
C ASP A 21 -5.45 -9.26 -9.42
N GLY A 22 -6.26 -9.66 -8.44
CA GLY A 22 -5.89 -10.68 -7.47
C GLY A 22 -4.85 -10.25 -6.44
N HIS A 23 -4.55 -8.95 -6.29
CA HIS A 23 -3.71 -8.42 -5.22
C HIS A 23 -4.54 -7.63 -4.19
N ARG A 24 -4.06 -7.58 -2.95
CA ARG A 24 -4.63 -6.81 -1.84
C ARG A 24 -3.56 -5.95 -1.17
N PHE A 25 -4.00 -4.82 -0.63
CA PHE A 25 -3.19 -3.99 0.25
C PHE A 25 -2.87 -4.75 1.55
N VAL A 26 -1.64 -4.62 2.03
CA VAL A 26 -1.17 -5.26 3.27
C VAL A 26 -0.94 -4.20 4.34
N THR A 27 -0.04 -3.24 4.10
CA THR A 27 0.30 -2.19 5.08
C THR A 27 0.90 -0.97 4.39
N ALA A 28 0.84 0.17 5.08
CA ALA A 28 1.51 1.42 4.71
C ALA A 28 2.59 1.81 5.75
N GLU A 29 2.95 0.87 6.63
CA GLU A 29 3.96 1.07 7.67
C GLU A 29 5.32 0.50 7.24
N PRO A 30 6.41 1.25 7.44
CA PRO A 30 7.75 0.78 7.08
C PRO A 30 8.17 -0.37 7.99
N GLY A 31 8.47 -1.53 7.39
CA GLY A 31 9.00 -2.72 8.09
C GLY A 31 7.95 -3.68 8.63
N GLU A 32 6.65 -3.39 8.46
CA GLU A 32 5.60 -4.33 8.82
C GLU A 32 5.32 -5.33 7.68
N GLY A 33 5.16 -6.61 8.01
CA GLY A 33 5.00 -7.70 7.02
C GLY A 33 6.31 -8.25 6.45
N ASP A 34 7.46 -7.94 7.06
CA ASP A 34 8.77 -8.55 6.76
C ASP A 34 8.89 -9.97 7.36
N ASP A 35 7.79 -10.73 7.38
CA ASP A 35 7.73 -12.11 7.87
C ASP A 35 8.35 -13.13 6.89
N GLY A 36 9.27 -12.70 6.02
CA GLY A 36 9.89 -13.55 4.99
C GLY A 36 8.92 -13.98 3.87
N ARG A 37 7.98 -13.10 3.49
CA ARG A 37 7.07 -13.35 2.36
C ARG A 37 7.65 -12.79 1.06
N ASP A 38 8.21 -13.68 0.25
CA ASP A 38 8.80 -13.35 -1.08
C ASP A 38 7.77 -12.85 -2.11
N ASP A 39 6.47 -13.01 -1.85
CA ASP A 39 5.38 -12.63 -2.76
C ASP A 39 4.81 -11.22 -2.50
N LEU A 40 5.46 -10.40 -1.67
CA LEU A 40 5.06 -9.02 -1.41
C LEU A 40 5.81 -8.03 -2.32
N THR A 41 5.10 -7.00 -2.78
CA THR A 41 5.65 -5.88 -3.55
C THR A 41 5.59 -4.62 -2.72
N ASP A 42 6.74 -3.94 -2.64
CA ASP A 42 6.89 -2.62 -2.03
C ASP A 42 6.80 -1.53 -3.11
N GLU A 43 5.94 -0.54 -2.89
CA GLU A 43 5.78 0.65 -3.74
C GLU A 43 5.79 1.90 -2.86
N THR A 44 6.25 3.04 -3.39
CA THR A 44 6.14 4.33 -2.69
C THR A 44 4.98 5.12 -3.27
N LEU A 45 4.04 5.53 -2.41
CA LEU A 45 2.92 6.39 -2.79
C LEU A 45 3.14 7.81 -2.28
N THR A 46 2.72 8.78 -3.09
CA THR A 46 2.65 10.18 -2.69
C THR A 46 1.22 10.53 -2.31
N CYS A 47 1.01 11.11 -1.13
CA CYS A 47 -0.28 11.65 -0.76
C CYS A 47 -0.55 12.95 -1.52
N GLU A 48 -1.61 12.99 -2.32
CA GLU A 48 -1.98 14.20 -3.08
C GLU A 48 -2.44 15.37 -2.17
N ALA A 49 -2.88 15.07 -0.95
CA ALA A 49 -3.37 16.10 -0.02
C ALA A 49 -2.26 16.87 0.70
N CYS A 50 -1.18 16.19 1.10
CA CYS A 50 -0.09 16.79 1.88
C CYS A 50 1.29 16.69 1.22
N GLY A 51 1.41 15.99 0.10
CA GLY A 51 2.68 15.77 -0.62
C GLY A 51 3.63 14.78 0.05
N THR A 52 3.22 14.13 1.14
CA THR A 52 4.07 13.18 1.85
C THR A 52 4.18 11.88 1.08
N GLU A 53 5.42 11.43 0.87
CA GLU A 53 5.73 10.10 0.34
C GLU A 53 5.77 9.08 1.47
N PHE A 54 5.16 7.92 1.25
CA PHE A 54 5.14 6.85 2.23
C PHE A 54 5.15 5.48 1.54
N PRO A 55 5.78 4.46 2.15
CA PRO A 55 5.81 3.12 1.59
C PRO A 55 4.44 2.47 1.70
N VAL A 56 4.08 1.70 0.69
CA VAL A 56 2.94 0.79 0.71
C VAL A 56 3.39 -0.58 0.26
N ARG A 57 2.81 -1.60 0.88
CA ARG A 57 3.08 -3.00 0.59
C ARG A 57 1.79 -3.69 0.19
N TYR A 58 1.84 -4.41 -0.93
CA TYR A 58 0.73 -5.20 -1.44
C TYR A 58 1.20 -6.56 -1.93
N GLY A 59 0.29 -7.51 -2.04
CA GLY A 59 0.62 -8.87 -2.47
C GLY A 59 -0.63 -9.62 -2.91
N PRO A 60 -0.50 -10.89 -3.33
CA PRO A 60 -1.63 -11.68 -3.79
C PRO A 60 -2.71 -11.81 -2.70
N ALA A 61 -3.97 -11.65 -3.10
CA ALA A 61 -5.14 -11.95 -2.30
C ALA A 61 -5.22 -13.48 -2.16
N ARG A 62 -4.69 -14.02 -1.06
CA ARG A 62 -4.80 -15.44 -0.74
C ARG A 62 -6.22 -15.69 -0.20
N ASP A 63 -6.88 -16.69 -0.77
CA ASP A 63 -8.20 -17.20 -0.38
C ASP A 63 -8.18 -17.83 1.02
#